data_AF-A0A355RYN0-F1
#
_entry.id   AF-A0A355RYN0-F1
#
_cell.length_a   1.000
_cell.length_b   1.000
_cell.length_c   1.000
_cell.angle_alpha   90.00
_cell.angle_beta   90.00
_cell.angle_gamma   90.00
#
_symmetry.space_group_name_H-M   'P 1'
#
loop_
_entity.id
_entity.type
_entity.pdbx_description
1 polymer ?
#
loop_
_entity_poly.entity_id
_entity_poly.type
_entity_poly.pdbx_seq_one_letter_code
_entity_poly.pdbx_strand_id
1 'polypeptide(L)'
;AQAVVYMALAPKSNALYIGYNEAKADAKNTIAEPVPLHLRNAPTKLMAQIGYGKGYKYAHDYENSITDMECLPENLRGRRYYKPTSYGMEKNYGERLDYIRKLKNKGK
;
A
#
# COMPACT_ATOMS: atom_id res chain seq x y z
N ALA A 1 25.26 25.49 5.76
CA ALA A 1 25.14 25.27 7.23
C ALA A 1 23.70 24.98 7.67
N GLN A 2 22.70 25.79 7.32
CA GLN A 2 21.31 25.70 7.82
C GLN A 2 20.66 24.31 7.69
N ALA A 3 20.73 23.66 6.52
CA ALA A 3 20.11 22.34 6.31
C ALA A 3 20.71 21.24 7.21
N VAL A 4 22.02 21.29 7.50
CA VAL A 4 22.70 20.32 8.36
C VAL A 4 22.18 20.44 9.79
N VAL A 5 22.03 21.66 10.31
CA VAL A 5 21.48 21.91 11.65
C VAL A 5 20.03 21.45 11.73
N TYR A 6 19.22 21.74 10.71
CA TYR A 6 17.83 21.28 10.64
C TYR A 6 17.74 19.74 10.69
N MET A 7 18.51 19.05 9.85
CA MET A 7 18.53 17.59 9.82
C MET A 7 19.05 16.98 11.12
N ALA A 8 20.04 17.61 11.77
CA ALA A 8 20.56 17.16 13.06
C ALA A 8 19.49 17.20 14.16
N LEU A 9 18.67 18.26 14.20
CA LEU A 9 17.60 18.44 15.18
C LEU A 9 16.29 17.73 14.82
N ALA A 10 16.08 17.36 13.55
CA ALA A 10 14.86 16.69 13.12
C ALA A 10 14.67 15.31 13.81
N PRO A 11 13.43 14.90 14.12
CA PRO A 11 13.12 13.53 14.53
C PRO A 11 13.61 12.54 13.47
N LYS A 12 14.30 11.47 13.90
CA LYS A 12 14.88 10.47 13.00
C LYS A 12 13.94 9.27 12.87
N SER A 13 13.79 8.79 11.64
CA SER A 13 13.12 7.52 11.36
C SER A 13 13.73 6.88 10.13
N ASN A 14 13.96 5.56 10.20
CA ASN A 14 14.34 4.73 9.07
C ASN A 14 13.20 3.77 8.66
N ALA A 15 11.97 3.99 9.14
CA ALA A 15 10.82 3.10 8.90
C ALA A 15 10.52 2.92 7.40
N LEU A 16 10.55 4.01 6.63
CA LEU A 16 10.36 3.95 5.18
C LEU A 16 11.50 3.19 4.48
N TYR A 17 12.75 3.39 4.94
CA TYR A 17 13.93 2.72 4.39
C TYR A 17 13.85 1.20 4.58
N ILE A 18 13.50 0.75 5.79
CA ILE A 18 13.30 -0.66 6.10
C ILE A 18 12.15 -1.22 5.25
N GLY A 19 10.99 -0.54 5.24
CA GLY A 19 9.82 -0.98 4.48
C GLY A 19 10.09 -1.10 2.98
N TYR A 20 10.83 -0.15 2.40
CA TYR A 20 11.24 -0.22 1.00
C TYR A 20 12.15 -1.42 0.72
N ASN A 21 13.13 -1.68 1.58
CA ASN A 21 14.05 -2.80 1.40
C ASN A 21 13.34 -4.16 1.54
N GLU A 22 12.39 -4.28 2.46
CA GLU A 22 11.51 -5.46 2.55
C GLU A 22 10.70 -5.65 1.26
N ALA A 23 10.02 -4.60 0.78
CA ALA A 23 9.22 -4.68 -0.45
C ALA A 23 10.07 -4.99 -1.69
N LYS A 24 11.29 -4.43 -1.76
CA LYS A 24 12.26 -4.71 -2.83
C LYS A 24 12.74 -6.16 -2.79
N ALA A 25 12.96 -6.72 -1.60
CA ALA A 25 13.34 -8.12 -1.45
C ALA A 25 12.21 -9.04 -1.93
N ASP A 26 10.98 -8.79 -1.48
CA ASP A 26 9.82 -9.58 -1.89
C ASP A 26 9.60 -9.47 -3.40
N ALA A 27 9.66 -8.28 -4.00
CA ALA A 27 9.53 -8.10 -5.45
C ALA A 27 10.58 -8.88 -6.26
N LYS A 28 11.81 -9.04 -5.74
CA LYS A 28 12.84 -9.86 -6.39
C LYS A 28 12.54 -11.36 -6.26
N ASN A 29 12.01 -11.78 -5.12
CA ASN A 29 11.75 -13.19 -4.81
C ASN A 29 10.41 -13.69 -5.38
N THR A 30 9.48 -12.78 -5.71
CA THR A 30 8.13 -13.11 -6.19
C THR A 30 7.90 -12.63 -7.64
N ILE A 31 8.95 -12.56 -8.46
CA ILE A 31 8.86 -11.99 -9.82
C ILE A 31 7.90 -12.75 -10.75
N ALA A 32 7.71 -14.06 -10.49
CA ALA A 32 6.81 -14.91 -11.25
C ALA A 32 5.33 -14.73 -10.87
N GLU A 33 5.05 -14.05 -9.76
CA GLU A 33 3.67 -13.83 -9.30
C GLU A 33 2.99 -12.78 -10.16
N PRO A 34 1.84 -13.11 -10.77
CA PRO A 34 1.21 -12.18 -11.66
C PRO A 34 0.42 -11.12 -10.89
N VAL A 35 0.21 -9.97 -11.51
CA VAL A 35 -0.69 -8.94 -10.98
C VAL A 35 -2.10 -9.52 -10.79
N PRO A 36 -2.77 -9.28 -9.64
CA PRO A 36 -4.16 -9.71 -9.43
C PRO A 36 -5.08 -9.28 -10.57
N LEU A 37 -6.00 -10.15 -11.01
CA LEU A 37 -6.82 -9.93 -12.22
C LEU A 37 -7.61 -8.62 -12.17
N HIS A 38 -8.18 -8.28 -11.01
CA HIS A 38 -8.95 -7.07 -10.80
C HIS A 38 -8.10 -5.79 -10.89
N LEU A 39 -6.77 -5.87 -10.83
CA LEU A 39 -5.86 -4.73 -11.02
C LEU A 39 -5.29 -4.66 -12.44
N ARG A 40 -5.49 -5.68 -13.28
CA ARG A 40 -4.97 -5.68 -14.65
C ARG A 40 -5.77 -4.73 -15.54
N ASN A 41 -5.05 -4.06 -16.45
CA ASN A 41 -5.69 -3.29 -17.50
C ASN A 41 -6.43 -4.22 -18.47
N ALA A 42 -7.62 -3.84 -18.92
CA ALA A 42 -8.47 -4.62 -19.82
C ALA A 42 -8.88 -3.83 -21.09
N PRO A 43 -7.91 -3.41 -21.92
CA PRO A 43 -8.18 -2.53 -23.06
C PRO A 43 -8.87 -3.24 -24.24
N THR A 44 -8.77 -4.56 -24.34
CA THR A 44 -9.36 -5.34 -25.44
C THR A 44 -10.59 -6.11 -24.97
N LYS A 45 -11.52 -6.41 -25.90
CA LYS A 45 -12.71 -7.22 -25.61
C LYS A 45 -12.35 -8.60 -25.06
N LEU A 46 -11.33 -9.24 -25.62
CA LEU A 46 -10.86 -10.54 -25.16
C LEU A 46 -10.34 -10.47 -23.71
N MET A 47 -9.57 -9.44 -23.37
CA MET A 47 -9.05 -9.26 -22.00
C MET A 47 -10.17 -9.09 -20.98
N ALA A 48 -11.21 -8.31 -21.29
CA ALA A 48 -12.38 -8.17 -20.43
C ALA A 48 -13.15 -9.51 -20.29
N GLN A 49 -13.30 -10.26 -21.39
CA GLN A 49 -13.98 -11.56 -21.39
C GLN A 49 -13.27 -12.60 -20.51
N ILE A 50 -11.94 -12.62 -20.51
CA ILE A 50 -11.13 -13.51 -19.65
C ILE A 50 -10.97 -12.96 -18.22
N GLY A 51 -11.67 -11.89 -17.87
CA GLY A 51 -11.80 -11.40 -16.49
C GLY A 51 -10.77 -10.35 -16.06
N TYR A 52 -10.02 -9.74 -16.98
CA TYR A 52 -9.09 -8.65 -16.61
C TYR A 52 -9.91 -7.44 -16.15
N GLY A 53 -9.50 -6.82 -15.05
CA GLY A 53 -10.20 -5.68 -14.43
C GLY A 53 -11.55 -6.03 -13.79
N LYS A 54 -12.02 -7.28 -13.90
CA LYS A 54 -13.28 -7.70 -13.28
C LYS A 54 -13.16 -7.64 -11.77
N GLY A 55 -14.08 -6.94 -11.12
CA GLY A 55 -14.07 -6.75 -9.66
C GLY A 55 -13.17 -5.60 -9.17
N TYR A 56 -12.61 -4.79 -10.08
CA TYR A 56 -11.92 -3.56 -9.70
C TYR A 56 -12.87 -2.63 -8.94
N LYS A 57 -12.45 -2.18 -7.75
CA LYS A 57 -13.20 -1.22 -6.95
C LYS A 57 -12.58 0.16 -7.14
N TYR A 58 -13.24 1.02 -7.91
CA TYR A 58 -12.80 2.41 -8.09
C TYR A 58 -13.04 3.21 -6.81
N ALA A 59 -11.97 3.52 -6.09
CA ALA A 59 -12.09 3.99 -4.71
C ALA A 59 -12.94 5.26 -4.53
N HIS A 60 -12.97 6.15 -5.52
CA HIS A 60 -13.75 7.39 -5.45
C HIS A 60 -15.27 7.17 -5.39
N ASP A 61 -15.76 6.02 -5.84
CA ASP A 61 -17.20 5.69 -5.81
C ASP A 61 -17.64 5.10 -4.46
N TYR A 62 -16.69 4.78 -3.57
CA TYR A 62 -16.95 4.17 -2.27
C TYR A 62 -16.98 5.21 -1.16
N GLU A 63 -17.70 4.90 -0.09
CA GLU A 63 -17.76 5.73 1.10
C GLU A 63 -16.35 6.03 1.64
N ASN A 64 -16.09 7.29 2.02
CA ASN A 64 -14.78 7.78 2.47
C ASN A 64 -13.66 7.65 1.41
N SER A 65 -14.01 7.36 0.16
CA SER A 65 -13.09 7.09 -0.94
C SER A 65 -12.09 5.96 -0.65
N ILE A 66 -12.53 4.93 0.09
CA ILE A 66 -11.69 3.80 0.53
C ILE A 66 -12.35 2.47 0.18
N THR A 67 -11.56 1.51 -0.32
CA THR A 67 -12.02 0.15 -0.63
C THR A 67 -11.27 -0.89 0.20
N ASP A 68 -11.93 -2.01 0.43
CA ASP A 68 -11.39 -3.26 1.00
C ASP A 68 -10.65 -4.12 -0.04
N MET A 69 -10.50 -3.63 -1.28
CA MET A 69 -9.80 -4.35 -2.37
C MET A 69 -8.36 -4.69 -1.98
N GLU A 70 -8.00 -5.97 -2.08
CA GLU A 70 -6.63 -6.44 -1.90
C GLU A 70 -5.79 -6.01 -3.09
N CYS A 71 -4.63 -5.41 -2.84
CA CYS A 71 -3.74 -4.95 -3.92
C CYS A 71 -2.49 -5.81 -4.08
N LEU A 72 -2.13 -6.56 -3.04
CA LEU A 72 -1.01 -7.49 -3.09
C LEU A 72 -1.47 -8.83 -3.67
N PRO A 73 -0.58 -9.59 -4.34
CA PRO A 73 -0.85 -10.95 -4.75
C PRO A 73 -1.09 -11.85 -3.51
N GLU A 74 -1.73 -13.00 -3.72
CA GLU A 74 -2.20 -13.86 -2.64
C GLU A 74 -1.07 -14.33 -1.71
N ASN A 75 0.11 -14.60 -2.27
CA ASN A 75 1.29 -15.00 -1.50
C ASN A 75 1.84 -13.89 -0.57
N LEU A 76 1.52 -12.62 -0.85
CA LEU A 76 1.90 -11.46 -0.04
C LEU A 76 0.70 -10.88 0.72
N ARG A 77 -0.41 -11.63 0.79
CA ARG A 77 -1.62 -11.17 1.45
C ARG A 77 -1.37 -10.84 2.92
N GLY A 78 -1.82 -9.66 3.33
CA GLY A 78 -1.62 -9.15 4.70
C GLY A 78 -0.21 -8.63 5.00
N ARG A 79 0.74 -8.69 4.05
CA ARG A 79 2.08 -8.13 4.24
C ARG A 79 2.00 -6.61 4.46
N ARG A 80 2.79 -6.11 5.42
CA ARG A 80 2.86 -4.69 5.78
C ARG A 80 4.31 -4.25 5.88
N TYR A 81 4.73 -3.44 4.92
CA TYR A 81 6.11 -2.96 4.84
C TYR A 81 6.34 -1.69 5.68
N TYR A 82 5.45 -0.71 5.57
CA TYR A 82 5.60 0.54 6.30
C TYR A 82 5.02 0.42 7.71
N LYS A 83 5.91 0.56 8.71
CA LYS A 83 5.62 0.51 10.14
C LYS A 83 6.09 1.84 10.77
N PRO A 84 5.24 2.87 10.80
CA PRO A 84 5.63 4.21 11.27
C PRO A 84 6.09 4.19 12.72
N THR A 85 7.06 5.03 13.05
CA THR A 85 7.49 5.26 14.44
C THR A 85 6.53 6.22 15.16
N SER A 86 6.71 6.38 16.48
CA SER A 86 6.00 7.37 17.28
C SER A 86 6.66 8.76 17.25
N TYR A 87 7.73 8.95 16.48
CA TYR A 87 8.52 10.19 16.48
C TYR A 87 8.08 11.17 15.39
N GLY A 88 8.08 12.46 15.72
CA GLY A 88 7.74 13.52 14.78
C GLY A 88 6.36 13.30 14.14
N MET A 89 6.30 13.49 12.82
CA MET A 89 5.05 13.37 12.05
C MET A 89 4.58 11.91 11.85
N GLU A 90 5.46 10.92 12.05
CA GLU A 90 5.08 9.52 11.81
C GLU A 90 4.01 9.03 12.79
N LYS A 91 3.91 9.63 13.99
CA LYS A 91 2.80 9.37 14.91
C LYS A 91 1.44 9.59 14.22
N ASN A 92 1.28 10.74 13.56
CA ASN A 92 0.05 11.08 12.85
C ASN A 92 -0.20 10.14 11.65
N TYR A 93 0.88 9.68 11.00
CA TYR A 93 0.77 8.70 9.91
C TYR A 93 0.33 7.32 10.40
N GLY A 94 0.83 6.90 11.57
CA GLY A 94 0.37 5.68 12.25
C GLY A 94 -1.12 5.74 12.58
N GLU A 95 -1.56 6.82 13.22
CA GLU A 95 -2.97 7.05 13.53
C GLU A 95 -3.85 7.05 12.27
N ARG A 96 -3.41 7.72 11.19
CA ARG A 96 -4.11 7.72 9.91
C ARG A 96 -4.18 6.32 9.29
N LEU A 97 -3.10 5.55 9.33
CA LEU A 97 -3.08 4.18 8.82
C LEU A 97 -4.04 3.27 9.59
N ASP A 98 -4.10 3.40 10.92
CA ASP A 98 -5.02 2.63 11.74
C ASP A 98 -6.48 3.01 11.49
N TYR A 99 -6.76 4.30 11.28
CA TYR A 99 -8.07 4.76 10.84
C TYR A 99 -8.48 4.14 9.49
N ILE A 100 -7.60 4.18 8.49
CA ILE A 100 -7.85 3.56 7.16
C ILE A 100 -8.12 2.05 7.32
N ARG A 101 -7.36 1.35 8.18
CA ARG A 101 -7.57 -0.09 8.43
C ARG A 101 -8.94 -0.36 9.07
N LYS A 102 -9.39 0.48 10.00
CA LYS A 102 -10.73 0.38 10.58
C LYS A 102 -11.82 0.55 9.52
N LEU A 103 -11.66 1.52 8.61
CA LEU A 103 -12.60 1.71 7.50
C LEU A 103 -12.64 0.50 6.57
N LYS A 104 -11.47 -0.06 6.19
CA LYS A 104 -11.41 -1.27 5.36
C LYS A 104 -12.05 -2.50 6.01
N ASN A 105 -11.98 -2.62 7.33
CA ASN A 105 -12.58 -3.75 8.05
C ASN A 105 -14.09 -3.61 8.27
N LYS A 106 -14.64 -2.39 8.27
CA LYS A 106 -16.10 -2.17 8.39
C LYS A 106 -16.88 -2.53 7.11
N GLY A 107 -16.20 -2.56 5.96
CA GLY A 107 -16.79 -2.92 4.67
C GLY A 107 -16.73 -4.42 4.33
N LYS A 108 -16.25 -5.26 5.25
CA LYS A 108 -16.32 -6.73 5.17
C LYS A 108 -17.58 -7.22 5.89
#